data_AF-A0A391NU29-F1
#
_entry.id   AF-A0A391NU29-F1
#
_cell.length_a   1.000
_cell.length_b   1.000
_cell.length_c   1.000
_cell.angle_alpha   90.00
_cell.angle_beta   90.00
_cell.angle_gamma   90.00
#
_symmetry.space_group_name_H-M   'P 1'
#
loop_
_entity.id
_entity.type
_entity.pdbx_description
1 polymer ?
#
loop_
_entity_poly.entity_id
_entity_poly.type
_entity_poly.pdbx_seq_one_letter_code
_entity_poly.pdbx_strand_id
1 'polypeptide(L)'
;MTGLRSGVVVIVYIDDRLEYLGLIVDTLKGTLAVPVDKARRLVSRIKRLVSTARPKSRDIQSLCGSIMFIRPACPACLLRLRPLQSASGQKGRTPLPQPALEALDWFLLQL
;
A
#
# COMPACT_ATOMS: atom_id res chain seq x y z
N MET A 1 -5.15 24.25 27.73
CA MET A 1 -4.60 24.90 26.53
C MET A 1 -3.45 24.04 26.00
N THR A 2 -3.73 23.15 25.06
CA THR A 2 -2.73 22.27 24.44
C THR A 2 -2.73 22.56 22.94
N GLY A 3 -1.61 23.09 22.46
CA GLY A 3 -1.48 23.63 21.12
C GLY A 3 -1.66 22.56 20.04
N LEU A 4 -2.58 22.82 19.10
CA LEU A 4 -2.56 22.19 17.80
C LEU A 4 -1.29 22.66 17.08
N ARG A 5 -0.34 21.75 16.90
CA ARG A 5 0.76 21.97 15.96
C ARG A 5 0.15 22.00 14.56
N SER A 6 0.04 23.21 14.02
CA SER A 6 -0.33 23.46 12.62
C SER A 6 0.76 22.83 11.74
N GLY A 7 0.53 21.57 11.35
CA GLY A 7 1.30 20.94 10.30
C GLY A 7 0.94 21.64 9.00
N VAL A 8 1.90 22.36 8.43
CA VAL A 8 1.75 22.97 7.10
C VAL A 8 1.45 21.85 6.12
N VAL A 9 0.18 21.72 5.74
CA VAL A 9 -0.24 20.84 4.65
C VAL A 9 0.12 21.58 3.37
N VAL A 10 1.21 21.18 2.72
CA VAL A 10 1.57 21.71 1.41
C VAL A 10 0.59 21.11 0.40
N ILE A 11 -0.42 21.89 0.02
CA ILE A 11 -1.38 21.53 -1.02
C ILE A 11 -0.77 21.98 -2.35
N VAL A 12 -0.26 21.03 -3.13
CA VAL A 12 0.20 21.30 -4.51
C VAL A 12 -1.01 21.13 -5.42
N TYR A 13 -1.43 22.21 -6.08
CA TYR A 13 -2.51 22.19 -7.07
C TYR A 13 -1.93 21.96 -8.46
N ILE A 14 -2.34 20.88 -9.11
CA ILE A 14 -2.08 20.63 -10.53
C ILE A 14 -3.42 20.17 -11.12
N ASP A 15 -4.10 21.01 -11.89
CA ASP A 15 -5.33 20.67 -12.64
C ASP A 15 -6.36 19.85 -11.84
N ASP A 16 -7.15 20.53 -10.98
CA ASP A 16 -8.23 19.96 -10.14
C ASP A 16 -7.84 18.78 -9.25
N ARG A 17 -6.53 18.50 -9.18
CA ARG A 17 -5.93 17.45 -8.39
C ARG A 17 -5.00 18.07 -7.37
N LEU A 18 -5.10 17.56 -6.16
CA LEU A 18 -4.23 17.94 -5.07
C LEU A 18 -3.69 16.72 -4.34
N GLU A 19 -2.49 16.82 -3.82
CA GLU A 19 -1.95 15.81 -2.91
C GLU A 19 -2.44 16.09 -1.49
N TYR A 20 -3.10 15.11 -0.88
CA TYR A 20 -3.59 15.18 0.49
C TYR A 20 -3.32 13.87 1.22
N LEU A 21 -2.66 13.98 2.38
CA LEU A 21 -2.23 12.84 3.20
C LEU A 21 -1.42 11.79 2.40
N GLY A 22 -0.78 12.19 1.31
CA GLY A 22 0.00 11.31 0.42
C GLY A 22 -0.85 10.50 -0.57
N LEU A 23 -2.09 10.90 -0.84
CA LEU A 23 -2.92 10.44 -1.95
C LEU A 23 -3.24 11.62 -2.87
N ILE A 24 -3.58 11.34 -4.13
CA ILE A 24 -4.10 12.34 -5.05
C ILE A 24 -5.62 12.38 -4.90
N VAL A 25 -6.17 13.56 -4.67
CA VAL A 25 -7.61 13.82 -4.62
C VAL A 25 -7.98 14.54 -5.90
N ASP A 26 -8.88 13.96 -6.70
CA ASP A 26 -9.56 14.65 -7.81
C ASP A 26 -10.82 15.27 -7.22
N THR A 27 -10.80 16.59 -6.98
CA THR A 27 -11.86 17.28 -6.24
C THR A 27 -13.13 17.42 -7.07
N LEU A 28 -13.04 17.40 -8.39
CA LEU A 28 -14.19 17.43 -9.28
C LEU A 28 -14.93 16.09 -9.32
N LYS A 29 -14.19 14.98 -9.36
CA LYS A 29 -14.78 13.63 -9.44
C LYS A 29 -15.05 13.02 -8.07
N GLY A 30 -14.49 13.59 -7.01
CA GLY A 30 -14.53 13.01 -5.66
C GLY A 30 -13.77 11.67 -5.57
N THR A 31 -12.78 11.45 -6.43
CA THR A 31 -12.02 10.19 -6.49
C THR A 31 -10.63 10.33 -5.87
N LEU A 32 -10.12 9.23 -5.34
CA LEU A 32 -8.76 9.12 -4.82
C LEU A 32 -7.88 8.30 -5.76
N ALA A 33 -6.64 8.72 -5.93
CA ALA A 33 -5.63 7.99 -6.69
C ALA A 33 -4.33 7.85 -5.88
N VAL A 34 -3.54 6.84 -6.21
CA VAL A 34 -2.22 6.63 -5.62
C VAL A 34 -1.17 7.40 -6.45
N PRO A 35 -0.32 8.24 -5.84
CA PRO A 35 0.78 8.88 -6.56
C PRO A 35 1.69 7.85 -7.23
N VAL A 36 2.14 8.13 -8.46
CA VAL A 36 2.96 7.21 -9.28
C VAL A 36 4.20 6.73 -8.51
N ASP A 37 4.90 7.62 -7.80
CA ASP A 37 6.08 7.23 -7.02
C ASP A 37 5.75 6.29 -5.87
N LYS A 38 4.58 6.45 -5.25
CA LYS A 38 4.11 5.55 -4.19
C LYS A 38 3.76 4.18 -4.78
N ALA A 39 3.10 4.13 -5.94
CA ALA A 39 2.82 2.89 -6.67
C ALA A 39 4.14 2.17 -7.05
N ARG A 40 5.10 2.88 -7.66
CA ARG A 40 6.43 2.34 -8.01
C ARG A 40 7.17 1.76 -6.80
N ARG A 41 7.19 2.49 -5.67
CA ARG A 41 7.80 2.00 -4.42
C ARG A 41 7.11 0.73 -3.92
N LEU A 42 5.78 0.66 -4.02
CA LEU A 42 5.01 -0.50 -3.60
C LEU A 42 5.30 -1.71 -4.49
N VAL A 43 5.32 -1.54 -5.81
CA VAL A 43 5.69 -2.56 -6.80
C VAL A 43 7.10 -3.11 -6.53
N SER A 44 8.09 -2.23 -6.30
CA SER A 44 9.46 -2.66 -5.98
C SER A 44 9.53 -3.50 -4.70
N ARG A 45 8.73 -3.15 -3.68
CA ARG A 45 8.65 -3.93 -2.43
C ARG A 45 7.97 -5.27 -2.63
N ILE A 46 6.92 -5.33 -3.45
CA ILE A 46 6.25 -6.59 -3.81
C ILE A 46 7.23 -7.51 -4.54
N LYS A 47 7.90 -7.02 -5.59
CA LYS A 47 8.89 -7.79 -6.36
C LYS A 47 10.00 -8.35 -5.45
N ARG A 48 10.51 -7.53 -4.53
CA ARG A 48 11.49 -7.96 -3.54
C ARG A 48 10.96 -9.06 -2.63
N LEU A 49 9.70 -8.96 -2.19
CA LEU A 49 9.10 -9.96 -1.31
C LEU A 49 8.90 -11.29 -2.03
N VAL A 50 8.41 -11.26 -3.28
CA VAL A 50 8.25 -12.44 -4.16
C VAL A 50 9.60 -13.11 -4.42
N SER A 51 10.65 -12.34 -4.71
CA SER A 51 11.98 -12.88 -4.96
C SER A 51 12.70 -13.40 -3.71
N THR A 52 12.17 -13.12 -2.51
CA THR A 52 12.78 -13.57 -1.26
C THR A 52 12.22 -14.95 -0.90
N ALA A 53 13.06 -15.99 -0.93
CA ALA A 53 12.61 -17.36 -0.66
C ALA A 53 11.96 -17.56 0.72
N ARG A 54 12.39 -16.80 1.75
CA ARG A 54 11.88 -16.87 3.12
C ARG A 54 11.84 -15.47 3.75
N PRO A 55 10.83 -14.62 3.44
CA PRO A 55 10.74 -13.27 3.98
C PRO A 55 10.50 -13.29 5.49
N LYS A 56 10.86 -12.18 6.16
CA LYS A 56 10.51 -12.02 7.58
C LYS A 56 9.04 -11.62 7.69
N SER A 57 8.35 -12.12 8.71
CA SER A 57 6.97 -11.70 9.05
C SER A 57 6.82 -10.15 9.08
N ARG A 58 7.81 -9.44 9.64
CA ARG A 58 7.82 -7.96 9.66
C ARG A 58 7.78 -7.31 8.27
N ASP A 59 8.45 -7.91 7.29
CA ASP A 59 8.47 -7.38 5.92
C ASP A 59 7.08 -7.51 5.27
N ILE A 60 6.40 -8.63 5.52
CA ILE A 60 5.02 -8.89 5.09
C ILE A 60 4.06 -7.92 5.78
N GLN A 61 4.16 -7.75 7.11
CA GLN A 61 3.33 -6.79 7.87
C GLN A 61 3.52 -5.36 7.37
N SER A 62 4.76 -4.95 7.12
CA SER A 62 5.07 -3.63 6.59
C SER A 62 4.46 -3.42 5.20
N LEU A 63 4.46 -4.45 4.35
CA LEU A 63 3.79 -4.41 3.05
C LEU A 63 2.27 -4.31 3.22
N CYS A 64 1.66 -5.12 4.09
CA CYS A 64 0.23 -5.06 4.41
C CYS A 64 -0.20 -3.66 4.87
N GLY A 65 0.59 -3.01 5.74
CA GLY A 65 0.31 -1.63 6.17
C GLY A 65 0.36 -0.63 5.02
N SER A 66 1.28 -0.83 4.07
CA SER A 66 1.40 0.04 2.89
C SER A 66 0.23 -0.14 1.91
N ILE A 67 -0.25 -1.37 1.76
CA ILE A 67 -1.44 -1.67 0.96
C ILE A 67 -2.70 -1.10 1.64
N MET A 68 -2.82 -1.24 2.97
CA MET A 68 -3.96 -0.67 3.71
C MET A 68 -4.00 0.86 3.60
N PHE A 69 -2.85 1.52 3.55
CA PHE A 69 -2.79 2.96 3.35
C PHE A 69 -3.41 3.38 2.01
N ILE A 70 -3.19 2.63 0.91
CA ILE A 70 -3.73 2.97 -0.41
C ILE A 70 -5.16 2.49 -0.65
N ARG A 71 -5.75 1.75 0.30
CA ARG A 71 -7.13 1.22 0.23
C ARG A 71 -8.17 2.27 -0.21
N PRO A 72 -8.15 3.53 0.25
CA PRO A 72 -9.15 4.51 -0.17
C PRO A 72 -9.15 4.76 -1.69
N ALA A 73 -8.01 4.59 -2.36
CA ALA A 73 -7.87 4.72 -3.81
C ALA A 73 -8.03 3.38 -4.56
N CYS A 74 -7.92 2.24 -3.87
CA CYS A 74 -8.13 0.91 -4.45
C CYS A 74 -8.86 0.00 -3.44
N PRO A 75 -10.21 0.07 -3.38
CA PRO A 75 -10.99 -0.70 -2.41
C PRO A 75 -10.81 -2.22 -2.56
N ALA A 76 -10.59 -2.70 -3.79
CA ALA A 76 -10.36 -4.11 -4.11
C ALA A 76 -9.11 -4.70 -3.43
N CYS A 77 -8.16 -3.88 -2.96
CA CYS A 77 -7.01 -4.34 -2.18
C CYS A 77 -7.41 -5.20 -0.97
N LEU A 78 -8.55 -4.91 -0.33
CA LEU A 78 -9.03 -5.66 0.83
C LEU A 78 -9.26 -7.15 0.54
N LEU A 79 -9.75 -7.46 -0.66
CA LEU A 79 -10.07 -8.83 -1.07
C LEU A 79 -8.82 -9.70 -1.18
N ARG A 80 -7.66 -9.07 -1.43
CA ARG A 80 -6.37 -9.75 -1.63
C ARG A 80 -5.43 -9.63 -0.43
N LEU A 81 -5.81 -8.87 0.60
CA LEU A 81 -4.94 -8.64 1.76
C LEU A 81 -4.90 -9.82 2.74
N ARG A 82 -6.01 -10.58 2.85
CA ARG A 82 -6.17 -11.65 3.85
C ARG A 82 -5.08 -12.75 3.77
N PRO A 83 -4.70 -13.26 2.57
CA PRO A 83 -3.60 -14.21 2.46
C PRO A 83 -2.25 -13.67 2.98
N LEU A 84 -1.96 -12.39 2.72
CA LEU A 84 -0.73 -11.73 3.20
C LEU A 84 -0.73 -11.58 4.71
N GLN A 85 -1.86 -11.19 5.30
CA GLN A 85 -2.03 -11.09 6.75
C GLN A 85 -1.83 -12.46 7.43
N SER A 86 -2.40 -13.51 6.85
CA SER A 86 -2.21 -14.88 7.35
C SER A 86 -0.74 -15.31 7.30
N ALA A 87 -0.06 -15.08 6.16
CA ALA A 87 1.37 -15.37 6.02
C ALA A 87 2.22 -14.58 7.03
N SER A 88 1.82 -13.36 7.36
CA SER A 88 2.52 -12.52 8.35
C SER A 88 2.41 -13.04 9.79
N GLY A 89 1.43 -13.90 10.09
CA GLY A 89 1.27 -14.52 11.41
C GLY A 89 2.22 -15.71 11.65
N GLN A 90 2.92 -16.17 10.62
CA GLN A 90 3.86 -17.29 10.75
C GLN A 90 5.11 -16.86 11.54
N LYS A 91 5.58 -17.74 12.43
CA LYS A 91 6.79 -17.50 13.23
C LYS A 91 8.04 -17.74 12.37
N GLY A 92 9.01 -16.83 12.47
CA GLY A 92 10.31 -16.98 11.81
C GLY A 92 10.34 -16.51 10.36
N ARG A 93 11.23 -17.11 9.57
CA ARG A 93 11.35 -16.87 8.12
C ARG A 93 10.80 -18.09 7.39
N THR A 94 9.60 -17.94 6.84
CA THR A 94 8.89 -19.01 6.15
C THR A 94 8.69 -18.65 4.67
N PRO A 95 8.66 -19.63 3.76
CA PRO A 95 8.21 -19.38 2.40
C PRO A 95 6.79 -18.83 2.39
N LEU A 96 6.48 -17.96 1.43
CA LEU A 96 5.12 -17.48 1.26
C LEU A 96 4.23 -18.63 0.79
N PRO A 97 3.05 -18.83 1.39
CA PRO A 97 2.09 -19.81 0.90
C PRO A 97 1.53 -19.35 -0.45
N GLN A 98 1.10 -20.30 -1.29
CA GLN A 98 0.60 -20.02 -2.63
C GLN A 98 -0.48 -18.91 -2.71
N PRO A 99 -1.50 -18.87 -1.81
CA PRO A 99 -2.49 -17.79 -1.84
C PRO A 99 -1.90 -16.40 -1.57
N ALA A 100 -0.78 -16.30 -0.85
CA ALA A 100 -0.07 -15.05 -0.64
C ALA A 100 0.68 -14.61 -1.91
N LEU A 101 1.28 -15.55 -2.64
CA LEU A 101 1.92 -15.26 -3.93
C LEU A 101 0.90 -14.76 -4.96
N GLU A 102 -0.22 -15.44 -5.10
CA GLU A 102 -1.31 -15.02 -6.00
C GLU A 102 -1.86 -13.63 -5.65
N ALA A 103 -1.94 -13.31 -4.35
CA ALA A 103 -2.30 -11.97 -3.91
C ALA A 103 -1.27 -10.93 -4.35
N LEU A 104 0.04 -11.20 -4.19
CA LEU A 104 1.11 -10.31 -4.64
C LEU A 104 1.10 -10.11 -6.15
N ASP A 105 0.89 -11.18 -6.93
CA ASP A 105 0.78 -11.11 -8.39
C ASP A 105 -0.42 -10.25 -8.81
N TRP A 106 -1.56 -10.39 -8.14
CA TRP A 106 -2.70 -9.52 -8.37
C TRP A 106 -2.33 -8.05 -8.14
N PHE A 107 -1.63 -7.72 -7.05
CA PHE A 107 -1.19 -6.34 -6.80
C PHE A 107 -0.23 -5.81 -7.88
N LEU A 108 0.63 -6.66 -8.45
CA LEU A 108 1.53 -6.28 -9.54
C LEU A 108 0.80 -5.96 -10.86
N LEU A 109 -0.40 -6.51 -11.06
CA LEU A 109 -1.22 -6.24 -12.24
C LEU A 109 -2.08 -4.96 -12.10
N GLN A 110 -2.25 -4.44 -10.89
CA GLN A 110 -3.16 -3.33 -10.59
C GLN A 110 -2.44 -2.02 -10.21
N LEU A 111 -1.12 -2.06 -9.98
CA LEU A 111 -0.29 -0.93 -9.54
C LEU A 111 0.79 -0.59 -10.56
#